data_AF-A0A4P5RU99-F1
#
_entry.id   AF-A0A4P5RU99-F1
#
_cell.length_a   1.000
_cell.length_b   1.000
_cell.length_c   1.000
_cell.angle_alpha   90.00
_cell.angle_beta   90.00
_cell.angle_gamma   90.00
#
_symmetry.space_group_name_H-M   'P 1'
#
loop_
_entity.id
_entity.type
_entity.pdbx_description
1 polymer ?
#
loop_
_entity_poly.entity_id
_entity_poly.type
_entity_poly.pdbx_seq_one_letter_code
_entity_poly.pdbx_strand_id
1 'polypeptide(L)'
;MTKFGAGPRYKDPVSGTEWANEHTFHIAYWMLNDVQIYQQMKKFMQNFNAPIPYRAWIKEMGLTDESTTSGWKLMAEGVHYGDLSEIMRVSMY
;
A
#
# COMPACT_ATOMS: atom_id res chain seq x y z
N MET A 1 -16.17 -4.09 23.57
CA MET A 1 -14.96 -4.04 22.74
C MET A 1 -15.24 -3.11 21.58
N THR A 2 -14.64 -1.93 21.60
CA THR A 2 -14.95 -0.81 20.70
C THR A 2 -14.43 -1.12 19.30
N LYS A 3 -15.32 -1.26 18.32
CA LYS A 3 -14.96 -1.39 16.89
C LYS A 3 -14.43 -0.04 16.43
N PHE A 4 -13.11 0.14 16.42
CA PHE A 4 -12.50 1.31 15.79
C PHE A 4 -12.69 1.20 14.27
N GLY A 5 -13.61 2.01 13.74
CA GLY A 5 -13.54 2.61 12.41
C GLY A 5 -13.63 1.70 11.19
N ALA A 6 -14.75 1.00 10.99
CA ALA A 6 -15.09 0.53 9.64
C ALA A 6 -15.86 1.65 8.92
N GLY A 7 -15.13 2.62 8.38
CA GLY A 7 -15.66 3.46 7.30
C GLY A 7 -16.10 2.57 6.11
N PRO A 8 -16.86 3.10 5.14
CA PRO A 8 -17.25 2.32 3.98
C PRO A 8 -16.00 1.79 3.27
N ARG A 9 -15.95 0.46 3.07
CA ARG A 9 -14.91 -0.17 2.26
C ARG A 9 -15.02 0.34 0.83
N TYR A 10 -13.88 0.61 0.21
CA TYR A 10 -13.85 0.95 -1.20
C TYR A 10 -13.91 -0.33 -2.03
N LYS A 11 -14.86 -0.41 -2.95
CA LYS A 11 -14.97 -1.54 -3.86
C LYS A 11 -14.39 -1.13 -5.20
N ASP A 12 -13.34 -1.82 -5.63
CA ASP A 12 -12.77 -1.61 -6.96
C ASP A 12 -13.84 -1.87 -8.02
N PRO A 13 -14.17 -0.90 -8.90
CA PRO A 13 -15.23 -1.05 -9.88
C PRO A 13 -14.91 -2.08 -10.98
N VAL A 14 -13.65 -2.48 -11.13
CA VAL A 14 -13.21 -3.41 -12.18
C VAL A 14 -13.22 -4.87 -11.68
N SER A 15 -12.48 -5.15 -10.61
CA SER A 15 -12.33 -6.50 -10.05
C SER A 15 -13.40 -6.86 -9.01
N GLY A 16 -14.05 -5.86 -8.42
CA GLY A 16 -14.94 -6.04 -7.27
C GLY A 16 -14.23 -6.29 -5.94
N THR A 17 -12.89 -6.28 -5.90
CA THR A 17 -12.11 -6.41 -4.66
C THR A 17 -12.41 -5.27 -3.70
N GLU A 18 -12.59 -5.61 -2.42
CA GLU A 18 -12.84 -4.65 -1.35
C GLU A 18 -11.54 -4.24 -0.68
N TRP A 19 -11.38 -2.93 -0.50
CA TRP A 19 -10.24 -2.28 0.13
C TRP A 19 -10.70 -1.52 1.36
N ALA A 20 -9.81 -1.32 2.33
CA ALA A 20 -10.11 -0.51 3.52
C ALA A 20 -10.65 0.88 3.17
N ASN A 21 -10.12 1.51 2.11
CA ASN A 21 -10.58 2.79 1.57
C ASN A 21 -9.97 3.06 0.18
N GLU A 22 -10.47 4.10 -0.49
CA GLU A 22 -10.04 4.50 -1.84
C GLU A 22 -8.56 4.90 -1.88
N HIS A 23 -8.07 5.60 -0.85
CA HIS A 23 -6.68 6.04 -0.77
C HIS A 23 -5.72 4.84 -0.80
N THR A 24 -6.02 3.82 0.01
CA THR A 24 -5.24 2.57 0.06
C THR A 24 -5.25 1.85 -1.28
N PHE A 25 -6.41 1.80 -1.95
CA PHE A 25 -6.52 1.22 -3.29
C PHE A 25 -5.60 1.93 -4.30
N HIS A 26 -5.63 3.27 -4.37
CA HIS A 26 -4.80 4.00 -5.34
C HIS A 26 -3.30 3.83 -5.10
N ILE A 27 -2.87 3.74 -3.84
CA ILE A 27 -1.47 3.44 -3.53
C ILE A 27 -1.10 2.03 -3.99
N ALA A 28 -1.92 1.03 -3.67
CA ALA A 28 -1.68 -0.35 -4.10
C ALA A 28 -1.65 -0.46 -5.63
N TYR A 29 -2.59 0.20 -6.30
CA TYR A 29 -2.64 0.24 -7.75
C TYR A 29 -1.36 0.85 -8.35
N TRP A 30 -0.91 1.99 -7.82
CA TRP A 30 0.35 2.61 -8.23
C TRP A 30 1.54 1.66 -8.04
N MET A 31 1.67 1.02 -6.87
CA MET A 31 2.77 0.10 -6.56
C MET A 31 2.85 -1.09 -7.54
N LEU A 32 1.70 -1.58 -7.99
CA LEU A 32 1.60 -2.76 -8.86
C LEU A 32 1.72 -2.44 -10.35
N ASN A 33 1.39 -1.22 -10.77
CA ASN A 33 1.36 -0.83 -12.18
C ASN A 33 2.60 -0.02 -12.61
N ASP A 34 3.30 0.64 -11.68
CA ASP A 34 4.58 1.28 -11.99
C ASP A 34 5.71 0.26 -11.91
N VAL A 35 6.34 -0.02 -13.06
CA VAL A 35 7.39 -1.05 -13.19
C VAL A 35 8.59 -0.78 -12.29
N GLN A 36 9.02 0.47 -12.15
CA GLN A 36 10.20 0.79 -11.34
C GLN A 36 9.88 0.60 -9.86
N ILE A 37 8.72 1.07 -9.43
CA ILE A 37 8.25 0.93 -8.05
C ILE A 37 8.04 -0.53 -7.70
N TYR A 38 7.39 -1.30 -8.57
CA TYR A 38 7.17 -2.72 -8.37
C TYR A 38 8.49 -3.49 -8.19
N GLN A 39 9.50 -3.20 -9.02
CA GLN A 39 10.83 -3.82 -8.91
C GLN A 39 11.54 -3.43 -7.61
N GLN A 40 11.49 -2.16 -7.21
CA GLN A 40 12.07 -1.68 -5.95
C GLN A 40 11.39 -2.33 -4.74
N MET A 41 10.06 -2.41 -4.75
CA MET A 41 9.26 -3.10 -3.74
C MET A 41 9.67 -4.57 -3.61
N LYS A 42 9.78 -5.31 -4.71
CA LYS A 42 10.20 -6.72 -4.68
C LYS A 42 11.61 -6.87 -4.13
N LYS A 43 12.55 -6.03 -4.57
CA LYS A 43 13.94 -6.04 -4.07
C LYS A 43 14.01 -5.79 -2.56
N PHE A 44 13.19 -4.87 -2.05
CA PHE A 44 13.07 -4.63 -0.62
C PHE A 44 12.54 -5.87 0.11
N MET A 45 11.45 -6.46 -0.38
CA MET A 45 10.80 -7.62 0.22
C MET A 45 11.66 -8.89 0.24
N GLN A 46 12.63 -9.03 -0.67
CA GLN A 46 13.57 -10.17 -0.65
C GLN A 46 14.41 -10.23 0.63
N ASN A 47 14.67 -9.10 1.27
CA ASN A 47 15.53 -9.00 2.45
C ASN A 47 14.76 -8.62 3.73
N PHE A 48 13.46 -8.37 3.63
CA PHE A 48 12.66 -7.81 4.72
C PHE A 48 11.63 -8.80 5.25
N ASN A 49 11.65 -9.04 6.57
CA ASN A 49 10.77 -10.04 7.20
C ASN A 49 9.96 -9.48 8.40
N ALA A 50 9.86 -8.16 8.54
CA ALA A 50 9.13 -7.53 9.65
C ALA A 50 7.62 -7.39 9.36
N PRO A 51 6.78 -7.12 10.39
CA PRO A 51 5.32 -7.18 10.26
C PRO A 51 4.68 -6.05 9.45
N ILE A 52 5.39 -4.94 9.19
CA ILE A 52 4.86 -3.79 8.44
C ILE A 52 5.87 -3.35 7.36
N PRO A 53 6.05 -4.15 6.29
CA PRO A 53 7.00 -3.86 5.21
C PRO A 53 6.72 -2.54 4.51
N TYR A 54 5.46 -2.16 4.27
CA TYR A 54 5.15 -0.97 3.49
C TYR A 54 5.74 0.31 4.11
N ARG A 55 5.53 0.53 5.40
CA ARG A 55 6.04 1.72 6.08
C ARG A 55 7.56 1.74 6.13
N ALA A 56 8.19 0.58 6.29
CA ALA A 56 9.64 0.47 6.29
C ALA A 56 10.23 0.76 4.91
N TRP A 57 9.61 0.24 3.85
CA TRP A 57 9.99 0.48 2.48
C TRP A 57 9.89 1.96 2.09
N ILE A 58 8.75 2.62 2.38
CA ILE A 58 8.57 4.06 2.13
C ILE A 58 9.65 4.89 2.83
N LYS A 59 10.01 4.53 4.07
CA LYS A 59 11.06 5.22 4.83
C LYS A 59 12.45 4.98 4.25
N GLU A 60 12.78 3.75 3.87
CA GLU A 60 14.08 3.40 3.28
C GLU A 60 14.31 4.10 1.95
N MET A 61 13.25 4.21 1.14
CA MET A 61 13.30 4.88 -0.16
C MET A 61 13.24 6.41 -0.07
N GLY A 62 13.05 6.98 1.12
CA GLY A 62 12.93 8.43 1.31
C GLY A 62 11.63 9.01 0.74
N LEU A 63 10.57 8.21 0.62
CA LEU A 63 9.29 8.58 0.00
C LEU A 63 8.25 9.08 1.02
N THR A 64 8.66 9.51 2.20
CA THR A 64 7.75 9.85 3.32
C THR A 64 6.83 11.03 3.02
N ASP A 65 7.30 11.97 2.20
CA ASP A 65 6.60 13.20 1.82
C ASP A 65 6.09 13.16 0.38
N GLU A 66 6.31 12.03 -0.31
CA GLU A 66 5.94 11.83 -1.70
C GLU A 66 4.46 11.41 -1.84
N SER A 67 3.98 11.52 -3.07
CA SER A 67 2.64 11.12 -3.47
C SER A 67 2.70 10.23 -4.71
N THR A 68 1.67 9.43 -4.94
CA THR A 68 1.50 8.74 -6.21
C THR A 68 1.39 9.75 -7.35
N THR A 69 1.54 9.29 -8.59
CA THR A 69 1.33 10.11 -9.80
C THR A 69 -0.05 10.79 -9.85
N SER A 70 -1.03 10.21 -9.16
CA SER A 70 -2.40 10.75 -9.04
C SER A 70 -2.59 11.69 -7.84
N GLY A 71 -1.51 12.03 -7.11
CA GLY A 71 -1.52 12.98 -5.99
C GLY A 71 -1.89 12.39 -4.63
N TRP A 72 -1.96 11.06 -4.50
CA TRP A 72 -2.27 10.43 -3.21
C TRP A 72 -1.02 10.29 -2.35
N LYS A 73 -1.01 10.92 -1.17
CA LYS A 73 0.12 10.87 -0.24
C LYS A 73 0.43 9.43 0.19
N LEU A 74 1.69 9.03 0.13
CA LEU A 74 2.12 7.66 0.49
C LEU A 74 2.06 7.40 2.00
N MET A 75 2.16 8.46 2.80
CA MET A 75 1.93 8.45 4.24
C MET A 75 0.80 9.42 4.61
N ALA A 76 -0.32 8.89 5.07
CA ALA A 76 -1.43 9.68 5.60
C ALA A 76 -2.21 8.90 6.67
N GLU A 77 -2.97 9.60 7.50
CA GLU A 77 -3.76 9.01 8.59
C GLU A 77 -4.82 8.00 8.09
N GLY A 78 -5.33 8.20 6.87
CA GLY A 78 -6.33 7.32 6.26
C GLY A 78 -5.76 6.08 5.56
N VAL A 79 -4.45 5.93 5.44
CA VAL A 79 -3.86 4.82 4.67
C VAL A 79 -3.81 3.55 5.52
N HIS A 80 -4.38 2.45 5.00
CA HIS A 80 -4.35 1.17 5.68
C HIS A 80 -3.05 0.42 5.37
N TYR A 81 -1.99 0.70 6.15
CA TYR A 81 -0.66 0.13 5.95
C TYR A 81 -0.61 -1.41 6.03
N GLY A 82 -1.58 -2.02 6.71
CA GLY A 82 -1.73 -3.49 6.78
C GLY A 82 -2.04 -4.09 5.42
N ASP A 83 -3.03 -3.54 4.70
CA ASP A 83 -3.45 -4.01 3.37
C ASP A 83 -2.30 -3.85 2.37
N LEU A 84 -1.63 -2.69 2.37
CA LEU A 84 -0.47 -2.45 1.50
C LEU A 84 0.68 -3.42 1.79
N SER A 85 0.92 -3.73 3.06
CA SER A 85 1.92 -4.71 3.45
C SER A 85 1.56 -6.13 3.01
N GLU A 86 0.28 -6.48 3.02
CA GLU A 86 -0.20 -7.76 2.49
C GLU A 86 0.01 -7.85 0.98
N ILE A 87 -0.31 -6.79 0.23
CA ILE A 87 -0.03 -6.70 -1.20
C ILE A 87 1.45 -6.94 -1.51
N MET A 88 2.36 -6.32 -0.76
CA MET A 88 3.80 -6.54 -0.93
C MET A 88 4.18 -8.02 -0.73
N ARG A 89 3.56 -8.73 0.23
CA ARG A 89 3.84 -10.14 0.49
C ARG A 89 3.31 -11.05 -0.60
N VAL A 90 2.07 -10.86 -1.05
CA VAL A 90 1.49 -11.71 -2.10
C VAL A 90 2.17 -11.51 -3.44
N SER A 91 2.71 -10.31 -3.71
CA SER A 91 3.45 -9.98 -4.94
C SER A 91 4.82 -10.66 -5.08
N MET A 92 5.27 -11.36 -4.03
CA MET A 92 6.52 -12.12 -4.03
C MET A 92 6.38 -13.53 -4.63
N TYR A 93 5.16 -14.04 -4.78
CA TYR A 93 4.85 -15.36 -5.35
C TYR A 93 4.32 -15.22 -6.77
#